data_AF-A0A2E3Y6P4-F1
#
_entry.id   AF-A0A2E3Y6P4-F1
#
_cell.length_a   1.000
_cell.length_b   1.000
_cell.length_c   1.000
_cell.angle_alpha   90.00
_cell.angle_beta   90.00
_cell.angle_gamma   90.00
#
_symmetry.space_group_name_H-M   'P 1'
#
loop_
_entity.id
_entity.type
_entity.pdbx_description
1 polymer ?
#
loop_
_entity_poly.entity_id
_entity_poly.type
_entity_poly.pdbx_seq_one_letter_code
_entity_poly.pdbx_strand_id
1 'polypeptide(L)'
;MKKLSSLLLVTLLVTIGCEKLSKEDILVEDPDLLALSQGLDSDIGLSKSSLNSLNDALNRHGKNGKHREPGFLWKVSAELQTSLSDDEKERLFGWMDDQLVPYLYGTGMDDRRGKGPGDHHHGGMDLRMISSVLDSTQKVTLRSILDSYRTQMGSVMEKVKAGTLSKDDAKVELEALETAMFAEIQALLTDEQKAKIDAMLAEIKQKMDAIRKAERDAMVGALEMTSDQETSLDAINKESADAQKALMEKAKNEEMSREDIKEALEQLIGDRNSKIETLFSDKQVETIKIYTALSMQYSKHCGGKGDGKDKDDRGGTGKK
;
A
#
# COMPACT_ATOMS: atom_id res chain seq x y z
N MET A 1 64.15 38.55 50.37
CA MET A 1 63.91 39.20 49.05
C MET A 1 62.57 38.72 48.52
N LYS A 2 61.64 39.66 48.35
CA LYS A 2 60.32 39.49 47.73
C LYS A 2 60.52 39.11 46.25
N LYS A 3 59.73 38.16 45.73
CA LYS A 3 58.79 38.41 44.62
C LYS A 3 57.65 37.38 44.68
N LEU A 4 56.48 37.91 45.05
CA LEU A 4 55.17 37.39 44.71
C LEU A 4 54.96 37.39 43.20
N SER A 5 54.25 36.39 42.70
CA SER A 5 53.16 36.42 41.70
C SER A 5 53.09 35.05 41.05
N SER A 6 51.97 34.47 40.67
CA SER A 6 50.54 34.63 40.91
C SER A 6 49.94 33.46 40.15
N LEU A 7 48.88 32.85 40.68
CA LEU A 7 48.08 31.87 39.96
C LEU A 7 47.65 32.41 38.59
N LEU A 8 47.67 31.55 37.57
CA LEU A 8 46.72 31.57 36.46
C LEU A 8 46.63 30.16 35.87
N LEU A 9 45.73 29.38 36.46
CA LEU A 9 45.13 28.20 35.84
C LEU A 9 44.28 28.73 34.68
N VAL A 10 44.78 28.64 33.45
CA VAL A 10 43.96 28.91 32.25
C VAL A 10 43.25 27.62 31.90
N THR A 11 42.01 27.49 32.37
CA THR A 11 41.01 26.57 31.83
C THR A 11 40.74 26.96 30.38
N LEU A 12 41.26 26.17 29.43
CA LEU A 12 40.91 26.27 28.02
C LEU A 12 39.55 25.56 27.81
N LEU A 13 38.46 26.25 28.11
CA LEU A 13 37.11 25.87 27.73
C LEU A 13 36.72 26.62 26.45
N VAL A 14 36.31 25.82 25.45
CA VAL A 14 35.35 26.12 24.39
C VAL A 14 35.69 27.26 23.40
N THR A 15 36.15 26.88 22.21
CA THR A 15 35.49 27.21 20.92
C THR A 15 35.91 26.18 19.86
N ILE A 16 35.50 24.92 20.00
CA ILE A 16 35.09 24.21 18.78
C ILE A 16 33.69 24.76 18.54
N GLY A 17 33.60 25.75 17.67
CA GLY A 17 32.31 26.09 17.10
C GLY A 17 31.79 24.83 16.44
N CYS A 18 30.85 24.14 17.10
CA CYS A 18 29.74 23.55 16.39
C CYS A 18 29.24 24.65 15.46
N GLU A 19 29.67 24.62 14.20
CA GLU A 19 28.88 25.15 13.12
C GLU A 19 27.54 24.43 13.20
N LYS A 20 26.63 25.00 13.99
CA LYS A 20 25.23 25.03 13.64
C LYS A 20 25.18 25.77 12.30
N LEU A 21 25.50 25.04 11.23
CA LEU A 21 24.93 25.29 9.92
C LEU A 21 23.44 25.20 10.16
N SER A 22 22.81 26.34 10.40
CA SER A 22 21.39 26.54 10.15
C SER A 22 21.21 26.24 8.67
N LYS A 23 21.09 24.95 8.32
CA LYS A 23 20.66 24.55 6.98
C LYS A 23 19.32 25.24 6.77
N GLU A 24 19.24 26.03 5.70
CA GLU A 24 17.99 26.60 5.24
C GLU A 24 16.93 25.49 5.16
N ASP A 25 15.67 25.84 5.37
CA ASP A 25 14.58 24.87 5.33
C ASP A 25 14.55 24.22 3.94
N ILE A 26 14.73 22.90 3.90
CA ILE A 26 14.69 22.16 2.64
C ILE A 26 13.22 21.97 2.31
N LEU A 27 12.74 22.62 1.25
CA LEU A 27 11.36 22.51 0.79
C LEU A 27 11.23 21.30 -0.14
N VAL A 28 10.12 20.57 0.00
CA VAL A 28 9.78 19.49 -0.95
C VAL A 28 9.25 20.12 -2.23
N GLU A 29 9.86 19.79 -3.36
CA GLU A 29 9.53 20.39 -4.67
C GLU A 29 8.23 19.82 -5.26
N ASP A 30 7.97 18.54 -5.01
CA ASP A 30 6.80 17.85 -5.54
C ASP A 30 5.60 17.99 -4.57
N PRO A 31 4.44 18.52 -5.02
CA PRO A 31 3.28 18.73 -4.15
C PRO A 31 2.75 17.46 -3.48
N ASP A 32 2.82 16.31 -4.16
CA ASP A 32 2.32 15.05 -3.61
C ASP A 32 3.29 14.58 -2.50
N LEU A 33 4.60 14.75 -2.70
CA LEU A 33 5.61 14.45 -1.67
C LEU A 33 5.60 15.45 -0.51
N LEU A 34 5.19 16.70 -0.73
CA LEU A 34 5.05 17.68 0.34
C LEU A 34 3.96 17.25 1.34
N ALA A 35 2.83 16.75 0.83
CA ALA A 35 1.76 16.22 1.68
C ALA A 35 2.20 14.99 2.48
N LEU A 36 3.02 14.12 1.90
CA LEU A 36 3.66 13.01 2.62
C LEU A 36 4.54 13.51 3.77
N SER A 37 5.42 14.48 3.50
CA SER A 37 6.33 15.04 4.51
C SER A 37 5.57 15.67 5.67
N GLN A 38 4.59 16.51 5.36
CA GLN A 38 3.74 17.17 6.36
C GLN A 38 2.90 16.17 7.17
N GLY A 39 2.36 15.13 6.51
CA GLY A 39 1.61 14.08 7.18
C GLY A 39 2.46 13.32 8.19
N LEU A 40 3.69 12.94 7.81
CA LEU A 40 4.61 12.27 8.72
C LEU A 40 5.00 13.17 9.90
N ASP A 41 5.36 14.43 9.65
CA ASP A 41 5.69 15.38 10.71
C ASP A 41 4.52 15.60 11.68
N SER A 42 3.30 15.71 11.17
CA SER A 42 2.10 15.86 11.99
C SER A 42 1.85 14.64 12.89
N ASP A 43 2.17 13.43 12.44
CA ASP A 43 1.87 12.21 13.17
C ASP A 43 2.90 11.91 14.26
N ILE A 44 4.19 12.17 14.01
CA ILE A 44 5.26 11.82 14.96
C ILE A 44 6.00 13.01 15.56
N GLY A 45 5.86 14.23 15.02
CA GLY A 45 6.54 15.44 15.48
C GLY A 45 8.05 15.36 15.25
N LEU A 46 8.48 15.55 14.00
CA LEU A 46 9.89 15.49 13.62
C LEU A 46 10.64 16.73 14.10
N SER A 47 11.89 16.53 14.49
CA SER A 47 12.82 17.62 14.68
C SER A 47 13.07 18.32 13.34
N LYS A 48 13.45 19.60 13.38
CA LYS A 48 13.82 20.36 12.17
C LYS A 48 14.90 19.67 11.35
N SER A 49 15.87 19.00 12.00
CA SER A 49 16.92 18.26 11.31
C SER A 49 16.37 17.05 10.58
N SER A 50 15.52 16.26 11.24
CA SER A 50 14.91 15.05 10.69
C SER A 50 13.92 15.38 9.55
N LEU A 51 13.15 16.46 9.69
CA LEU A 51 12.28 16.97 8.62
C LEU A 51 13.09 17.43 7.40
N ASN A 52 14.21 18.12 7.59
CA ASN A 52 15.10 18.48 6.49
C ASN A 52 15.72 17.24 5.82
N SER A 53 16.13 16.22 6.59
CA SER A 53 16.63 14.96 6.05
C SER A 53 15.56 14.21 5.24
N LEU A 54 14.32 14.18 5.73
CA LEU A 54 13.17 13.64 5.01
C LEU A 54 12.96 14.39 3.68
N ASN A 55 12.89 15.72 3.71
CA ASN A 55 12.64 16.52 2.52
C ASN A 55 13.75 16.37 1.48
N ASP A 56 15.00 16.31 1.93
CA ASP A 56 16.16 16.04 1.07
C ASP A 56 16.09 14.65 0.44
N ALA A 57 15.76 13.60 1.21
CA ALA A 57 15.57 12.25 0.70
C ALA A 57 14.42 12.17 -0.33
N LEU A 58 13.28 12.82 -0.05
CA LEU A 58 12.14 12.90 -0.95
C LEU A 58 12.50 13.61 -2.26
N ASN A 59 13.22 14.73 -2.20
CA ASN A 59 13.67 15.44 -3.41
C ASN A 59 14.72 14.63 -4.18
N ARG A 60 15.67 13.98 -3.49
CA ARG A 60 16.73 13.18 -4.11
C ARG A 60 16.16 12.01 -4.90
N HIS A 61 15.24 11.26 -4.30
CA HIS A 61 14.72 10.02 -4.87
C HIS A 61 13.40 10.19 -5.64
N GLY A 62 12.64 11.26 -5.35
CA GLY A 62 11.25 11.39 -5.79
C GLY A 62 10.97 12.48 -6.82
N LYS A 63 11.90 13.42 -7.03
CA LYS A 63 11.70 14.54 -7.98
C LYS A 63 11.45 14.08 -9.41
N ASN A 64 10.81 14.93 -10.21
CA ASN A 64 10.50 14.67 -11.62
C ASN A 64 9.67 13.40 -11.85
N GLY A 65 8.75 13.08 -10.93
CA GLY A 65 7.89 11.90 -11.03
C GLY A 65 8.57 10.58 -10.64
N LYS A 66 9.83 10.60 -10.19
CA LYS A 66 10.55 9.39 -9.75
C LYS A 66 9.96 8.74 -8.50
N HIS A 67 9.12 9.46 -7.76
CA HIS A 67 8.35 8.88 -6.66
C HIS A 67 7.39 7.76 -7.10
N ARG A 68 7.12 7.65 -8.41
CA ARG A 68 6.34 6.57 -9.02
C ARG A 68 7.19 5.35 -9.42
N GLU A 69 8.51 5.45 -9.32
CA GLU A 69 9.39 4.32 -9.62
C GLU A 69 9.30 3.25 -8.52
N PRO A 70 9.36 1.96 -8.90
CA PRO A 70 9.48 0.85 -7.96
C PRO A 70 10.58 1.10 -6.91
N GLY A 71 10.25 0.90 -5.64
CA GLY A 71 11.22 0.98 -4.56
C GLY A 71 11.67 2.39 -4.14
N PHE A 72 11.01 3.45 -4.62
CA PHE A 72 11.26 4.83 -4.16
C PHE A 72 11.27 4.93 -2.62
N LEU A 73 10.23 4.42 -1.96
CA LEU A 73 10.12 4.47 -0.50
C LEU A 73 11.19 3.65 0.22
N TRP A 74 11.69 2.57 -0.38
CA TRP A 74 12.80 1.79 0.20
C TRP A 74 14.07 2.62 0.32
N LYS A 75 14.39 3.40 -0.71
CA LYS A 75 15.55 4.31 -0.70
C LYS A 75 15.41 5.39 0.36
N VAL A 76 14.22 6.01 0.46
CA VAL A 76 13.93 7.02 1.49
C VAL A 76 14.02 6.41 2.89
N SER A 77 13.50 5.20 3.08
CA SER A 77 13.50 4.51 4.38
C SER A 77 14.91 4.21 4.88
N ALA A 78 15.79 3.75 4.00
CA ALA A 78 17.19 3.48 4.36
C ALA A 78 17.93 4.75 4.81
N GLU A 79 17.67 5.90 4.17
CA GLU A 79 18.26 7.17 4.62
C GLU A 79 17.66 7.67 5.95
N LEU A 80 16.34 7.51 6.12
CA LEU A 80 15.67 7.87 7.38
C LEU A 80 16.10 7.01 8.55
N GLN A 81 16.41 5.73 8.35
CA GLN A 81 16.94 4.86 9.40
C GLN A 81 18.20 5.47 10.04
N THR A 82 19.03 6.15 9.26
CA THR A 82 20.26 6.80 9.75
C THR A 82 20.07 8.22 10.29
N SER A 83 18.98 8.90 9.89
CA SER A 83 18.81 10.34 10.17
C SER A 83 17.74 10.65 11.21
N LEU A 84 16.79 9.74 11.45
CA LEU A 84 15.88 9.83 12.58
C LEU A 84 16.63 9.55 13.88
N SER A 85 16.33 10.34 14.91
CA SER A 85 16.78 10.09 16.27
C SER A 85 16.06 8.90 16.90
N ASP A 86 16.66 8.32 17.95
CA ASP A 86 16.06 7.19 18.67
C ASP A 86 14.69 7.56 19.26
N ASP A 87 14.52 8.77 19.80
CA ASP A 87 13.22 9.26 20.31
C ASP A 87 12.14 9.40 19.21
N GLU A 88 12.54 9.73 17.97
CA GLU A 88 11.61 9.79 16.82
C GLU A 88 11.24 8.40 16.35
N LYS A 89 12.21 7.48 16.33
CA LYS A 89 11.99 6.07 16.02
C LYS A 89 11.08 5.41 17.05
N GLU A 90 11.31 5.64 18.34
CA GLU A 90 10.49 5.10 19.43
C GLU A 90 9.03 5.56 19.30
N ARG A 91 8.80 6.85 19.02
CA ARG A 91 7.44 7.37 18.77
C ARG A 91 6.79 6.73 17.55
N LEU A 92 7.54 6.62 16.44
CA LEU A 92 7.04 6.03 15.20
C LEU A 92 6.69 4.55 15.37
N PHE A 93 7.60 3.78 15.97
CA PHE A 93 7.46 2.33 16.13
C PHE A 93 6.45 1.99 17.21
N GLY A 94 6.41 2.75 18.31
CA GLY A 94 5.39 2.60 19.35
C GLY A 94 3.99 2.75 18.79
N TRP A 95 3.73 3.77 17.96
CA TRP A 95 2.45 3.89 17.26
C TRP A 95 2.15 2.68 16.37
N MET A 96 3.14 2.16 15.65
CA MET A 96 2.94 0.98 14.80
C MET A 96 2.61 -0.28 15.61
N ASP A 97 3.29 -0.47 16.74
CA ASP A 97 3.13 -1.63 17.59
C ASP A 97 1.76 -1.56 18.33
N ASP A 98 1.36 -0.39 18.81
CA ASP A 98 0.04 -0.12 19.41
C ASP A 98 -1.12 -0.36 18.42
N GLN A 99 -0.89 -0.09 17.13
CA GLN A 99 -1.88 -0.31 16.07
C GLN A 99 -1.76 -1.68 15.40
N LEU A 100 -0.83 -2.53 15.87
CA LEU A 100 -0.51 -3.83 15.30
C LEU A 100 -0.36 -3.78 13.78
N VAL A 101 0.42 -2.80 13.30
CA VAL A 101 0.58 -2.57 11.86
C VAL A 101 1.30 -3.76 11.23
N PRO A 102 0.72 -4.42 10.22
CA PRO A 102 1.38 -5.51 9.52
C PRO A 102 2.62 -5.04 8.73
N TYR A 103 3.81 -5.56 9.05
CA TYR A 103 5.04 -5.16 8.35
C TYR A 103 5.08 -5.74 6.95
N LEU A 104 5.60 -5.02 5.96
CA LEU A 104 5.72 -5.55 4.59
C LEU A 104 4.39 -6.08 4.01
N TYR A 105 3.24 -5.68 4.59
CA TYR A 105 1.97 -6.26 4.21
C TYR A 105 1.52 -5.69 2.87
N GLY A 106 1.80 -6.47 1.84
CA GLY A 106 1.70 -6.02 0.45
C GLY A 106 2.91 -6.29 -0.42
N THR A 107 4.03 -6.76 0.13
CA THR A 107 5.18 -7.22 -0.67
C THR A 107 5.03 -8.70 -1.06
N GLY A 108 4.13 -9.44 -0.41
CA GLY A 108 3.54 -10.69 -0.91
C GLY A 108 2.54 -10.41 -2.03
N MET A 109 3.05 -9.97 -3.19
CA MET A 109 2.27 -9.59 -4.37
C MET A 109 1.77 -10.79 -5.22
N ASP A 110 1.64 -11.97 -4.62
CA ASP A 110 1.06 -13.12 -5.32
C ASP A 110 -0.46 -13.23 -5.11
N ASP A 111 -0.99 -12.74 -3.96
CA ASP A 111 -2.39 -13.00 -3.58
C ASP A 111 -3.25 -11.74 -3.33
N ARG A 112 -2.78 -10.54 -3.69
CA ARG A 112 -3.64 -9.33 -3.73
C ARG A 112 -4.70 -9.33 -4.85
N ARG A 113 -5.01 -10.49 -5.42
CA ARG A 113 -6.33 -10.76 -6.00
C ARG A 113 -7.06 -11.59 -4.96
N GLY A 114 -8.10 -11.03 -4.35
CA GLY A 114 -8.98 -11.79 -3.47
C GLY A 114 -9.39 -13.10 -4.13
N LYS A 115 -8.76 -14.20 -3.73
CA LYS A 115 -9.28 -15.56 -3.87
C LYS A 115 -10.17 -15.81 -2.67
N GLY A 116 -11.34 -15.17 -2.69
CA GLY A 116 -12.46 -15.59 -1.87
C GLY A 116 -13.06 -16.89 -2.43
N PRO A 117 -13.72 -17.72 -1.61
CA PRO A 117 -14.28 -18.99 -2.04
C PRO A 117 -15.42 -18.77 -3.04
N GLY A 118 -15.06 -18.91 -4.32
CA GLY A 118 -15.86 -18.64 -5.50
C GLY A 118 -14.94 -18.54 -6.74
N ASP A 119 -14.06 -19.52 -6.92
CA ASP A 119 -13.15 -19.66 -8.08
C ASP A 119 -13.97 -19.96 -9.33
N HIS A 120 -14.77 -18.97 -9.76
CA HIS A 120 -15.48 -18.95 -11.02
C HIS A 120 -14.69 -18.04 -11.93
N HIS A 121 -13.91 -18.71 -12.77
CA HIS A 121 -13.26 -18.15 -13.94
C HIS A 121 -14.28 -17.52 -14.89
N HIS A 122 -14.74 -16.31 -14.59
CA HIS A 122 -15.26 -15.39 -15.60
C HIS A 122 -14.11 -14.47 -15.97
N GLY A 123 -13.37 -14.90 -17.00
CA GLY A 123 -12.08 -14.37 -17.43
C GLY A 123 -12.05 -12.85 -17.41
N GLY A 124 -11.33 -12.31 -16.43
CA GLY A 124 -11.18 -10.88 -16.14
C GLY A 124 -10.66 -10.09 -17.34
N MET A 125 -11.56 -9.82 -18.27
CA MET A 125 -11.39 -8.83 -19.31
C MET A 125 -11.87 -7.51 -18.72
N ASP A 126 -10.93 -6.62 -18.42
CA ASP A 126 -11.24 -5.24 -18.07
C ASP A 126 -12.08 -4.62 -19.20
N LEU A 127 -13.31 -4.17 -18.89
CA LEU A 127 -14.21 -3.54 -19.85
C LEU A 127 -13.56 -2.35 -20.56
N ARG A 128 -12.60 -1.67 -19.90
CA ARG A 128 -11.79 -0.61 -20.50
C ARG A 128 -10.89 -1.15 -21.61
N MET A 129 -10.27 -2.31 -21.38
CA MET A 129 -9.42 -2.98 -22.37
C MET A 129 -10.25 -3.47 -23.56
N ILE A 130 -11.40 -4.11 -23.30
CA ILE A 130 -12.36 -4.50 -24.34
C ILE A 130 -12.75 -3.29 -25.17
N SER A 131 -13.23 -2.22 -24.54
CA SER A 131 -13.65 -1.00 -25.23
C SER A 131 -12.53 -0.35 -26.06
N SER A 132 -11.25 -0.61 -25.76
CA SER A 132 -10.13 -0.07 -26.53
C SER A 132 -9.93 -0.75 -27.89
N VAL A 133 -10.42 -1.99 -28.05
CA VAL A 133 -10.28 -2.77 -29.28
C VAL A 133 -11.55 -2.83 -30.13
N LEU A 134 -12.69 -2.41 -29.56
CA LEU A 134 -13.98 -2.36 -30.25
C LEU A 134 -14.09 -1.20 -31.26
N ASP A 135 -14.81 -1.45 -32.36
CA ASP A 135 -15.27 -0.41 -33.27
C ASP A 135 -16.48 0.38 -32.72
N SER A 136 -16.94 1.38 -33.47
CA SER A 136 -18.06 2.25 -33.05
C SER A 136 -19.39 1.49 -32.90
N THR A 137 -19.66 0.51 -33.75
CA THR A 137 -20.90 -0.29 -33.73
C THR A 137 -20.88 -1.27 -32.57
N GLN A 138 -19.75 -1.96 -32.36
CA GLN A 138 -19.56 -2.85 -31.23
C GLN A 138 -19.64 -2.10 -29.90
N LYS A 139 -19.13 -0.87 -29.81
CA LYS A 139 -19.26 -0.03 -28.60
C LYS A 139 -20.71 0.29 -28.24
N VAL A 140 -21.57 0.55 -29.24
CA VAL A 140 -23.00 0.75 -29.02
C VAL A 140 -23.65 -0.54 -28.50
N THR A 141 -23.30 -1.68 -29.10
CA THR A 141 -23.80 -3.00 -28.70
C THR A 141 -23.35 -3.36 -27.28
N LEU A 142 -22.07 -3.16 -26.95
CA LEU A 142 -21.53 -3.36 -25.61
C LEU A 142 -22.29 -2.53 -24.57
N ARG A 143 -22.57 -1.24 -24.85
CA ARG A 143 -23.34 -0.40 -23.93
C ARG A 143 -24.75 -0.97 -23.69
N SER A 144 -25.42 -1.42 -24.74
CA SER A 144 -26.74 -2.05 -24.62
C SER A 144 -26.72 -3.33 -23.78
N ILE A 145 -25.68 -4.16 -23.93
CA ILE A 145 -25.49 -5.36 -23.09
C ILE A 145 -25.32 -4.94 -21.63
N LEU A 146 -24.39 -4.02 -21.35
CA LEU A 146 -24.12 -3.56 -19.99
C LEU A 146 -25.35 -2.93 -19.31
N ASP A 147 -26.13 -2.12 -20.03
CA ASP A 147 -27.35 -1.49 -19.50
C ASP A 147 -28.44 -2.52 -19.17
N SER A 148 -28.59 -3.56 -20.02
CA SER A 148 -29.51 -4.67 -19.79
C SER A 148 -29.14 -5.45 -18.52
N TYR A 149 -27.88 -5.89 -18.42
CA TYR A 149 -27.42 -6.67 -17.26
C TYR A 149 -27.40 -5.84 -15.97
N ARG A 150 -27.08 -4.54 -16.04
CA ARG A 150 -27.22 -3.63 -14.90
C ARG A 150 -28.66 -3.60 -14.38
N THR A 151 -29.64 -3.59 -15.27
CA THR A 151 -31.06 -3.61 -14.90
C THR A 151 -31.46 -4.95 -14.26
N GLN A 152 -31.00 -6.07 -14.83
CA GLN A 152 -31.27 -7.41 -14.30
C GLN A 152 -30.66 -7.62 -12.92
N MET A 153 -29.38 -7.28 -12.74
CA MET A 153 -28.69 -7.34 -11.45
C MET A 153 -29.34 -6.40 -10.42
N GLY A 154 -29.76 -5.21 -10.86
CA GLY A 154 -30.52 -4.29 -10.02
C GLY A 154 -31.81 -4.91 -9.49
N SER A 155 -32.54 -5.65 -10.33
CA SER A 155 -33.76 -6.38 -9.92
C SER A 155 -33.47 -7.44 -8.86
N VAL A 156 -32.39 -8.22 -9.00
CA VAL A 156 -31.95 -9.18 -7.98
C VAL A 156 -31.69 -8.48 -6.64
N MET A 157 -30.98 -7.35 -6.67
CA MET A 157 -30.68 -6.58 -5.46
C MET A 157 -31.94 -5.98 -4.81
N GLU A 158 -32.94 -5.56 -5.59
CA GLU A 158 -34.22 -5.11 -5.06
C GLU A 158 -35.00 -6.26 -4.37
N LYS A 159 -34.95 -7.49 -4.91
CA LYS A 159 -35.56 -8.65 -4.24
C LYS A 159 -34.93 -8.94 -2.88
N VAL A 160 -33.61 -8.78 -2.77
CA VAL A 160 -32.88 -8.91 -1.49
C VAL A 160 -33.31 -7.83 -0.51
N LYS A 161 -33.39 -6.57 -0.96
CA LYS A 161 -33.87 -5.45 -0.11
C LYS A 161 -35.30 -5.67 0.37
N ALA A 162 -36.15 -6.22 -0.49
CA ALA A 162 -37.53 -6.57 -0.17
C ALA A 162 -37.65 -7.81 0.76
N GLY A 163 -36.54 -8.48 1.09
CA GLY A 163 -36.54 -9.71 1.89
C GLY A 163 -37.14 -10.92 1.18
N THR A 164 -37.37 -10.82 -0.13
CA THR A 164 -38.01 -11.87 -0.95
C THR A 164 -37.00 -12.86 -1.54
N LEU A 165 -35.70 -12.53 -1.48
CA LEU A 165 -34.60 -13.38 -1.91
C LEU A 165 -33.52 -13.36 -0.82
N SER A 166 -32.99 -14.53 -0.46
CA SER A 166 -31.87 -14.62 0.47
C SER A 166 -30.60 -14.05 -0.15
N LYS A 167 -29.62 -13.67 0.67
CA LYS A 167 -28.32 -13.20 0.15
C LYS A 167 -27.56 -14.28 -0.60
N ASP A 168 -27.68 -15.53 -0.17
CA ASP A 168 -26.98 -16.66 -0.79
C ASP A 168 -27.59 -16.99 -2.15
N ASP A 169 -28.91 -17.01 -2.25
CA ASP A 169 -29.59 -17.22 -3.54
C ASP A 169 -29.33 -16.06 -4.50
N ALA A 170 -29.32 -14.82 -3.99
CA ALA A 170 -28.97 -13.65 -4.78
C ALA A 170 -27.54 -13.70 -5.32
N LYS A 171 -26.59 -14.22 -4.54
CA LYS A 171 -25.22 -14.41 -5.00
C LYS A 171 -25.17 -15.37 -6.20
N VAL A 172 -25.88 -16.49 -6.12
CA VAL A 172 -25.98 -17.46 -7.23
C VAL A 172 -26.62 -16.82 -8.47
N GLU A 173 -27.72 -16.07 -8.30
CA GLU A 173 -28.37 -15.36 -9.41
C GLU A 173 -27.43 -14.32 -10.07
N LEU A 174 -26.68 -13.55 -9.26
CA LEU A 174 -25.73 -12.56 -9.76
C LEU A 174 -24.56 -13.20 -10.49
N GLU A 175 -23.99 -14.29 -9.98
CA GLU A 175 -22.91 -15.04 -10.64
C GLU A 175 -23.35 -15.58 -12.01
N ALA A 176 -24.59 -16.09 -12.10
CA ALA A 176 -25.17 -16.53 -13.37
C ALA A 176 -25.34 -15.37 -14.36
N LEU A 177 -25.80 -14.20 -13.90
CA LEU A 177 -25.92 -12.99 -14.72
C LEU A 177 -24.57 -12.48 -15.20
N GLU A 178 -23.55 -12.46 -14.33
CA GLU A 178 -22.18 -12.11 -14.71
C GLU A 178 -21.65 -13.07 -15.77
N THR A 179 -21.83 -14.38 -15.59
CA THR A 179 -21.43 -15.41 -16.56
C THR A 179 -22.01 -15.14 -17.94
N ALA A 180 -23.33 -14.90 -17.99
CA ALA A 180 -24.05 -14.69 -19.25
C ALA A 180 -23.62 -13.37 -19.92
N MET A 181 -23.45 -12.30 -19.15
CA MET A 181 -22.93 -11.03 -19.64
C MET A 181 -21.55 -11.21 -20.30
N PHE A 182 -20.63 -11.92 -19.65
CA PHE A 182 -19.31 -12.17 -20.21
C PHE A 182 -19.35 -13.00 -21.48
N ALA A 183 -20.24 -14.00 -21.56
CA ALA A 183 -20.44 -14.79 -22.78
C ALA A 183 -20.93 -13.92 -23.95
N GLU A 184 -21.87 -13.00 -23.72
CA GLU A 184 -22.34 -12.05 -24.73
C GLU A 184 -21.24 -11.08 -25.18
N ILE A 185 -20.44 -10.57 -24.22
CA ILE A 185 -19.29 -9.71 -24.54
C ILE A 185 -18.24 -10.48 -25.34
N GLN A 186 -17.99 -11.75 -25.05
CA GLN A 186 -17.07 -12.59 -25.83
C GLN A 186 -17.57 -12.84 -27.25
N ALA A 187 -18.88 -13.03 -27.43
CA ALA A 187 -19.49 -13.21 -28.74
C ALA A 187 -19.45 -11.93 -29.60
N LEU A 188 -19.37 -10.75 -28.97
CA LEU A 188 -19.22 -9.47 -29.66
C LEU A 188 -17.83 -9.30 -30.31
N LEU A 189 -16.81 -9.97 -29.78
CA LEU A 189 -15.42 -9.81 -30.18
C LEU A 189 -15.06 -10.70 -31.38
N THR A 190 -14.34 -10.13 -32.35
CA THR A 190 -13.68 -10.94 -33.39
C THR A 190 -12.48 -11.69 -32.82
N ASP A 191 -12.02 -12.72 -33.52
CA ASP A 191 -10.86 -13.50 -33.07
C ASP A 191 -9.58 -12.65 -33.05
N GLU A 192 -9.44 -11.68 -33.96
CA GLU A 192 -8.34 -10.71 -33.93
C GLU A 192 -8.41 -9.80 -32.71
N GLN A 193 -9.60 -9.37 -32.29
CA GLN A 193 -9.78 -8.55 -31.10
C GLN A 193 -9.46 -9.33 -29.81
N LYS A 194 -9.87 -10.60 -29.75
CA LYS A 194 -9.51 -11.51 -28.65
C LYS A 194 -8.00 -11.69 -28.56
N ALA A 195 -7.34 -11.99 -29.68
CA ALA A 195 -5.89 -12.11 -29.73
C ALA A 195 -5.16 -10.82 -29.29
N LYS A 196 -5.71 -9.65 -29.64
CA LYS A 196 -5.17 -8.35 -29.20
C LYS A 196 -5.33 -8.13 -27.69
N ILE A 197 -6.47 -8.52 -27.11
CA ILE A 197 -6.70 -8.48 -25.65
C ILE A 197 -5.71 -9.41 -24.94
N ASP A 198 -5.51 -10.63 -25.43
CA ASP A 198 -4.56 -11.58 -24.85
C ASP A 198 -3.13 -11.04 -24.87
N ALA A 199 -2.73 -10.41 -25.97
CA ALA A 199 -1.43 -9.73 -26.07
C ALA A 199 -1.29 -8.58 -25.06
N MET A 200 -2.33 -7.75 -24.88
CA MET A 200 -2.34 -6.69 -23.86
C MET A 200 -2.24 -7.25 -22.44
N LEU A 201 -2.96 -8.34 -22.15
CA LEU A 201 -2.91 -9.01 -20.84
C LEU A 201 -1.51 -9.58 -20.57
N ALA A 202 -0.88 -10.18 -21.58
CA ALA A 202 0.50 -10.65 -21.47
C ALA A 202 1.48 -9.50 -21.22
N GLU A 203 1.35 -8.39 -21.93
CA GLU A 203 2.17 -7.20 -21.73
C GLU A 203 1.99 -6.58 -20.34
N ILE A 204 0.74 -6.46 -19.86
CA ILE A 204 0.45 -5.99 -18.51
C ILE A 204 1.05 -6.93 -17.47
N LYS A 205 0.91 -8.25 -17.65
CA LYS A 205 1.51 -9.24 -16.75
C LYS A 205 3.03 -9.05 -16.69
N GLN A 206 3.69 -8.97 -17.84
CA GLN A 206 5.13 -8.72 -17.90
C GLN A 206 5.53 -7.41 -17.21
N LYS A 207 4.80 -6.32 -17.43
CA LYS A 207 5.05 -5.03 -16.76
C LYS A 207 4.88 -5.14 -15.25
N MET A 208 3.82 -5.79 -14.78
CA MET A 208 3.58 -6.00 -13.36
C MET A 208 4.65 -6.87 -12.72
N ASP A 209 5.10 -7.93 -13.41
CA ASP A 209 6.19 -8.79 -12.92
C ASP A 209 7.52 -8.04 -12.86
N ALA A 210 7.80 -7.17 -13.83
CA ALA A 210 8.96 -6.29 -13.81
C ALA A 210 8.90 -5.26 -12.67
N ILE A 211 7.73 -4.66 -12.41
CA ILE A 211 7.51 -3.75 -11.27
C ILE A 211 7.74 -4.49 -9.95
N ARG A 212 7.09 -5.66 -9.76
CA ARG A 212 7.27 -6.47 -8.55
C ARG A 212 8.73 -6.83 -8.33
N LYS A 213 9.43 -7.24 -9.39
CA LYS A 213 10.86 -7.55 -9.30
C LYS A 213 11.66 -6.32 -8.89
N ALA A 214 11.44 -5.17 -9.51
CA ALA A 214 12.15 -3.95 -9.16
C ALA A 214 11.85 -3.47 -7.72
N GLU A 215 10.62 -3.66 -7.22
CA GLU A 215 10.28 -3.40 -5.81
C GLU A 215 11.02 -4.36 -4.87
N ARG A 216 11.08 -5.65 -5.21
CA ARG A 216 11.83 -6.65 -4.43
C ARG A 216 13.33 -6.37 -4.43
N ASP A 217 13.91 -6.09 -5.60
CA ASP A 217 15.33 -5.77 -5.73
C ASP A 217 15.69 -4.51 -4.91
N ALA A 218 14.80 -3.51 -4.87
CA ALA A 218 14.98 -2.32 -4.04
C ALA A 218 14.87 -2.60 -2.54
N MET A 219 13.95 -3.49 -2.11
CA MET A 219 13.87 -3.97 -0.73
C MET A 219 15.15 -4.69 -0.33
N VAL A 220 15.58 -5.66 -1.13
CA VAL A 220 16.81 -6.43 -0.92
C VAL A 220 18.02 -5.51 -0.82
N GLY A 221 18.12 -4.51 -1.71
CA GLY A 221 19.18 -3.51 -1.68
C GLY A 221 19.14 -2.59 -0.46
N ALA A 222 17.96 -2.09 -0.07
CA ALA A 222 17.81 -1.19 1.07
C ALA A 222 18.06 -1.88 2.41
N LEU A 223 17.70 -3.17 2.51
CA LEU A 223 17.91 -3.99 3.69
C LEU A 223 19.24 -4.73 3.66
N GLU A 224 19.99 -4.68 2.56
CA GLU A 224 21.22 -5.47 2.36
C GLU A 224 20.99 -6.96 2.68
N MET A 225 19.88 -7.52 2.19
CA MET A 225 19.46 -8.88 2.56
C MET A 225 20.45 -9.93 2.11
N THR A 226 20.61 -10.96 2.93
CA THR A 226 21.28 -12.19 2.53
C THR A 226 20.32 -13.11 1.75
N SER A 227 20.86 -14.01 0.93
CA SER A 227 20.05 -15.01 0.21
C SER A 227 19.22 -15.91 1.15
N ASP A 228 19.74 -16.19 2.36
CA ASP A 228 19.04 -16.95 3.38
C ASP A 228 17.86 -16.15 3.96
N GLN A 229 18.03 -14.83 4.15
CA GLN A 229 16.96 -13.93 4.56
C GLN A 229 15.87 -13.81 3.49
N GLU A 230 16.23 -13.72 2.21
CA GLU A 230 15.25 -13.72 1.12
C GLU A 230 14.41 -15.01 1.12
N THR A 231 15.07 -16.16 1.19
CA THR A 231 14.39 -17.47 1.20
C THR A 231 13.47 -17.62 2.42
N SER A 232 13.94 -17.18 3.59
CA SER A 232 13.17 -17.25 4.84
C SER A 232 11.98 -16.29 4.82
N LEU A 233 12.15 -15.09 4.25
CA LEU A 233 11.05 -14.14 4.09
C LEU A 233 9.97 -14.69 3.16
N ASP A 234 10.35 -15.33 2.05
CA ASP A 234 9.41 -15.99 1.14
C ASP A 234 8.63 -17.10 1.85
N ALA A 235 9.30 -17.89 2.70
CA ALA A 235 8.63 -18.90 3.52
C ALA A 235 7.64 -18.30 4.52
N ILE A 236 8.01 -17.23 5.23
CA ILE A 236 7.12 -16.52 6.17
C ILE A 236 5.90 -15.95 5.43
N ASN A 237 6.10 -15.35 4.25
CA ASN A 237 5.02 -14.80 3.45
C ASN A 237 4.05 -15.88 2.97
N LYS A 238 4.58 -17.02 2.53
CA LYS A 238 3.76 -18.17 2.12
C LYS A 238 2.95 -18.73 3.30
N GLU A 239 3.59 -18.97 4.43
CA GLU A 239 2.93 -19.49 5.63
C GLU A 239 1.81 -18.55 6.09
N SER A 240 2.05 -17.24 6.07
CA SER A 240 1.04 -16.25 6.42
C SER A 240 -0.13 -16.24 5.44
N ALA A 241 0.11 -16.38 4.14
CA ALA A 241 -0.95 -16.44 3.15
C ALA A 241 -1.82 -17.71 3.33
N ASP A 242 -1.17 -18.85 3.56
CA ASP A 242 -1.86 -20.12 3.83
C ASP A 242 -2.69 -20.05 5.13
N ALA A 243 -2.14 -19.44 6.19
CA ALA A 243 -2.84 -19.27 7.47
C ALA A 243 -4.04 -18.32 7.35
N GLN A 244 -3.90 -17.20 6.64
CA GLN A 244 -5.01 -16.29 6.37
C GLN A 244 -6.10 -16.96 5.54
N LYS A 245 -5.73 -17.71 4.50
CA LYS A 245 -6.69 -18.46 3.68
C LYS A 245 -7.46 -19.48 4.52
N ALA A 246 -6.75 -20.25 5.34
CA ALA A 246 -7.37 -21.21 6.25
C ALA A 246 -8.33 -20.52 7.25
N LEU A 247 -7.95 -19.35 7.78
CA LEU A 247 -8.84 -18.56 8.64
C LEU A 247 -10.10 -18.13 7.90
N MET A 248 -10.01 -17.64 6.66
CA MET A 248 -11.18 -17.23 5.88
C MET A 248 -12.10 -18.42 5.54
N GLU A 249 -11.53 -19.58 5.21
CA GLU A 249 -12.30 -20.81 4.97
C GLU A 249 -13.01 -21.28 6.24
N LYS A 250 -12.30 -21.29 7.37
CA LYS A 250 -12.87 -21.60 8.69
C LYS A 250 -14.00 -20.63 9.05
N ALA A 251 -13.77 -19.33 8.89
CA ALA A 251 -14.74 -18.28 9.18
C ALA A 251 -16.04 -18.46 8.39
N LYS A 252 -15.93 -18.88 7.13
CA LYS A 252 -17.10 -19.19 6.30
C LYS A 252 -17.81 -20.46 6.76
N ASN A 253 -17.07 -21.53 7.04
CA ASN A 253 -17.65 -22.84 7.37
C ASN A 253 -18.30 -22.86 8.77
N GLU A 254 -17.76 -22.08 9.70
CA GLU A 254 -18.20 -22.00 11.09
C GLU A 254 -19.05 -20.76 11.38
N GLU A 255 -19.39 -19.97 10.35
CA GLU A 255 -20.13 -18.70 10.48
C GLU A 255 -19.58 -17.79 11.59
N MET A 256 -18.24 -17.66 11.65
CA MET A 256 -17.56 -16.90 12.70
C MET A 256 -18.04 -15.45 12.74
N SER A 257 -18.11 -14.88 13.95
CA SER A 257 -18.44 -13.47 14.12
C SER A 257 -17.33 -12.57 13.56
N ARG A 258 -17.66 -11.30 13.30
CA ARG A 258 -16.65 -10.34 12.80
C ARG A 258 -15.57 -10.08 13.84
N GLU A 259 -15.96 -10.10 15.10
CA GLU A 259 -15.10 -9.93 16.26
C GLU A 259 -14.10 -11.10 16.35
N ASP A 260 -14.56 -12.34 16.24
CA ASP A 260 -13.67 -13.52 16.27
C ASP A 260 -12.69 -13.53 15.08
N ILE A 261 -13.16 -13.14 13.89
CA ILE A 261 -12.30 -13.01 12.70
C ILE A 261 -11.25 -11.93 12.91
N LYS A 262 -11.63 -10.80 13.51
CA LYS A 262 -10.72 -9.70 13.80
C LYS A 262 -9.63 -10.13 14.79
N GLU A 263 -9.99 -10.76 15.90
CA GLU A 263 -9.04 -11.24 16.90
C GLU A 263 -8.07 -12.27 16.31
N ALA A 264 -8.58 -13.21 15.49
CA ALA A 264 -7.75 -14.19 14.81
C ALA A 264 -6.79 -13.54 13.78
N LEU A 265 -7.24 -12.50 13.07
CA LEU A 265 -6.38 -11.74 12.16
C LEU A 265 -5.29 -10.97 12.90
N GLU A 266 -5.62 -10.32 14.02
CA GLU A 266 -4.66 -9.63 14.88
C GLU A 266 -3.58 -10.63 15.36
N GLN A 267 -3.99 -11.82 15.80
CA GLN A 267 -3.03 -12.86 16.18
C GLN A 267 -2.10 -13.26 15.01
N LEU A 268 -2.65 -13.51 13.82
CA LEU A 268 -1.84 -13.84 12.64
C LEU A 268 -0.84 -12.73 12.27
N ILE A 269 -1.24 -11.47 12.43
CA ILE A 269 -0.38 -10.31 12.19
C ILE A 269 0.75 -10.26 13.21
N GLY A 270 0.43 -10.41 14.51
CA GLY A 270 1.43 -10.40 15.59
C GLY A 270 2.46 -11.52 15.45
N ASP A 271 2.00 -12.74 15.16
CA ASP A 271 2.86 -13.90 14.92
C ASP A 271 3.80 -13.67 13.74
N ARG A 272 3.26 -13.11 12.64
CA ARG A 272 4.06 -12.81 11.46
C ARG A 272 5.08 -11.69 11.73
N ASN A 273 4.67 -10.60 12.37
CA ASN A 273 5.59 -9.50 12.69
C ASN A 273 6.75 -10.01 13.57
N SER A 274 6.46 -10.84 14.58
CA SER A 274 7.48 -11.47 15.43
C SER A 274 8.48 -12.31 14.64
N LYS A 275 8.02 -13.07 13.63
CA LYS A 275 8.90 -13.83 12.74
C LYS A 275 9.79 -12.93 11.87
N ILE A 276 9.24 -11.81 11.39
CA ILE A 276 10.01 -10.82 10.61
C ILE A 276 11.08 -10.17 11.50
N GLU A 277 10.72 -9.77 12.72
CA GLU A 277 11.68 -9.18 13.68
C GLU A 277 12.79 -10.16 14.07
N THR A 278 12.48 -11.46 14.14
CA THR A 278 13.49 -12.49 14.40
C THR A 278 14.42 -12.73 13.20
N LEU A 279 13.91 -12.55 11.97
CA LEU A 279 14.66 -12.82 10.74
C LEU A 279 15.69 -11.73 10.42
N PHE A 280 15.37 -10.48 10.77
CA PHE A 280 16.14 -9.30 10.40
C PHE A 280 16.90 -8.73 11.59
N SER A 281 18.05 -8.10 11.32
CA SER A 281 18.75 -7.32 12.34
C SER A 281 17.94 -6.09 12.76
N ASP A 282 18.22 -5.54 13.94
CA ASP A 282 17.55 -4.32 14.44
C ASP A 282 17.55 -3.20 13.39
N LYS A 283 18.69 -2.93 12.74
CA LYS A 283 18.81 -1.94 11.67
C LYS A 283 17.87 -2.23 10.49
N GLN A 284 17.75 -3.50 10.08
CA GLN A 284 16.86 -3.91 9.00
C GLN A 284 15.39 -3.76 9.43
N VAL A 285 15.05 -4.15 10.66
CA VAL A 285 13.72 -4.00 11.23
C VAL A 285 13.31 -2.53 11.30
N GLU A 286 14.19 -1.64 11.76
CA GLU A 286 13.95 -0.19 11.76
C GLU A 286 13.62 0.31 10.35
N THR A 287 14.41 -0.11 9.35
CA THR A 287 14.18 0.26 7.94
C THR A 287 12.82 -0.24 7.45
N ILE A 288 12.42 -1.47 7.81
CA ILE A 288 11.11 -2.06 7.48
C ILE A 288 9.97 -1.27 8.13
N LYS A 289 10.09 -0.91 9.40
CA LYS A 289 9.07 -0.14 10.12
C LYS A 289 8.92 1.26 9.51
N ILE A 290 10.03 1.95 9.22
CA ILE A 290 10.02 3.25 8.53
C ILE A 290 9.35 3.13 7.14
N TYR A 291 9.73 2.12 6.34
CA TYR A 291 9.10 1.88 5.04
C TYR A 291 7.60 1.67 5.14
N THR A 292 7.15 0.89 6.13
CA THR A 292 5.75 0.59 6.35
C THR A 292 4.98 1.86 6.70
N ALA A 293 5.50 2.67 7.62
CA ALA A 293 4.89 3.96 7.97
C ALA A 293 4.84 4.93 6.77
N LEU A 294 5.94 5.07 6.02
CA LEU A 294 5.97 5.88 4.82
C LEU A 294 4.97 5.40 3.77
N SER A 295 4.83 4.09 3.57
CA SER A 295 3.88 3.51 2.62
C SER A 295 2.43 3.81 3.00
N MET A 296 2.11 3.74 4.30
CA MET A 296 0.79 4.13 4.81
C MET A 296 0.53 5.62 4.56
N GLN A 297 1.46 6.51 4.89
CA GLN A 297 1.29 7.95 4.65
C GLN A 297 1.23 8.29 3.17
N TYR A 298 2.06 7.65 2.35
CA TYR A 298 2.05 7.82 0.91
C TYR A 298 0.70 7.40 0.32
N SER A 299 0.11 6.30 0.80
CA SER A 299 -1.22 5.88 0.35
C SER A 299 -2.32 6.90 0.72
N LYS A 300 -2.25 7.50 1.92
CA LYS A 300 -3.20 8.51 2.40
C LYS A 300 -3.10 9.82 1.62
N HIS A 301 -1.87 10.26 1.31
CA HIS A 301 -1.61 11.62 0.80
C HIS A 301 -1.30 11.68 -0.70
N CYS A 302 -0.74 10.61 -1.28
CA CYS A 302 -0.34 10.55 -2.68
C CYS A 302 -1.17 9.55 -3.50
N GLY A 303 -1.91 8.63 -2.85
CA GLY A 303 -2.75 7.62 -3.51
C GLY A 303 -4.09 8.16 -4.04
N GLY A 304 -4.47 9.37 -3.65
CA GLY A 304 -5.76 9.98 -3.97
C GLY A 304 -5.71 10.99 -5.11
N LYS A 305 -5.56 10.54 -6.36
CA LYS A 305 -5.95 11.31 -7.56
C LYS A 305 -6.67 10.40 -8.56
N GLY A 306 -7.82 9.88 -8.13
CA GLY A 306 -8.96 9.70 -9.02
C GLY A 306 -9.81 10.96 -8.88
N ASP A 307 -9.77 11.81 -9.92
CA ASP A 307 -10.68 12.90 -10.25
C ASP A 307 -11.34 13.68 -9.09
N GLY A 308 -10.94 14.95 -8.96
CA GLY A 308 -11.72 15.93 -8.23
C GLY A 308 -13.14 16.03 -8.79
N LYS A 309 -14.07 15.34 -8.14
CA LYS A 309 -15.49 15.65 -8.04
C LYS A 309 -16.00 15.04 -6.75
N ASP A 310 -16.79 15.83 -6.03
CA ASP A 310 -17.52 15.51 -4.80
C ASP A 310 -16.70 15.62 -3.49
N LYS A 311 -16.17 16.82 -3.25
CA LYS A 311 -16.28 17.45 -1.92
C LYS A 311 -17.34 18.56 -1.98
N ASP A 312 -18.57 18.18 -2.36
CA ASP A 312 -19.73 19.05 -2.18
C ASP A 312 -20.56 18.55 -1.00
N ASP A 313 -20.63 19.41 0.01
CA ASP A 313 -21.74 19.61 0.94
C ASP A 313 -22.51 18.40 1.46
N ARG A 314 -22.05 17.88 2.60
CA ARG A 314 -22.96 17.39 3.65
C ARG A 314 -22.85 18.24 4.91
N GLY A 315 -22.98 19.54 4.74
CA GLY A 315 -23.41 20.48 5.79
C GLY A 315 -24.93 20.64 5.75
N GLY A 316 -25.67 19.58 6.10
CA GLY A 316 -27.13 19.63 6.20
C GLY A 316 -27.56 20.40 7.46
N THR A 317 -27.82 21.69 7.31
CA THR A 317 -28.64 22.45 8.25
C THR A 317 -30.10 21.98 8.15
N GLY A 318 -30.74 21.73 9.29
CA GLY A 318 -32.19 21.49 9.32
C GLY A 318 -32.74 20.68 10.49
N LYS A 319 -32.57 21.15 11.73
CA LYS A 319 -33.53 20.89 12.81
C LYS A 319 -33.87 22.20 13.52
N LYS A 320 -34.79 22.96 12.92
CA LYS A 320 -36.07 23.42 13.49
C LYS A 320 -36.77 24.34 12.49
#